data_AF-A0A0F9I0U1-F1
#
_entry.id   AF-A0A0F9I0U1-F1
#
_cell.length_a   1.000
_cell.length_b   1.000
_cell.length_c   1.000
_cell.angle_alpha   90.00
_cell.angle_beta   90.00
_cell.angle_gamma   90.00
#
_symmetry.space_group_name_H-M   'P 1'
#
loop_
_entity.id
_entity.type
_entity.pdbx_description
1 polymer ?
#
loop_
_entity_poly.entity_id
_entity_poly.type
_entity_poly.pdbx_seq_one_letter_code
_entity_poly.pdbx_strand_id
1 'polypeptide(L)'
;MSDIGQEIMAGDHDDQLNTITDAVRGRLKYLETVTHRTIQIGDTVRFNDQASPKYMVGLRATVVGKSRTKVDVELHETVGRFDSGVPINTPMAIIEIVEE
;
A
#
# COMPACT_ATOMS: atom_id res chain seq x y z
N MET A 1 15.12 -16.74 -16.61
CA MET A 1 15.21 -15.73 -15.54
C MET A 1 14.92 -16.48 -14.25
N SER A 2 15.90 -16.64 -13.39
CA SER A 2 15.70 -17.15 -12.03
C SER A 2 14.91 -16.12 -11.22
N ASP A 3 14.01 -16.62 -10.38
CA ASP A 3 13.31 -15.81 -9.40
C ASP A 3 14.31 -15.47 -8.28
N ILE A 4 14.49 -14.19 -7.96
CA ILE A 4 15.39 -13.74 -6.89
C ILE A 4 15.07 -14.41 -5.54
N GLY A 5 13.81 -14.77 -5.31
CA GLY A 5 13.40 -15.55 -4.14
C GLY A 5 13.98 -16.96 -4.12
N GLN A 6 14.15 -17.58 -5.28
CA GLN A 6 14.77 -18.91 -5.41
C GLN A 6 16.28 -18.86 -5.16
N GLU A 7 16.97 -17.83 -5.67
CA GLU A 7 18.42 -17.63 -5.45
C GLU A 7 18.73 -17.39 -3.96
N ILE A 8 17.89 -16.59 -3.29
CA ILE A 8 17.99 -16.38 -1.84
C ILE A 8 17.79 -17.69 -1.07
N MET A 9 16.79 -18.49 -1.44
CA MET A 9 16.52 -19.77 -0.77
C MET A 9 17.58 -20.84 -1.07
N ALA A 10 18.30 -20.73 -2.18
CA ALA A 10 19.41 -21.60 -2.53
C ALA A 10 20.73 -21.23 -1.80
N GLY A 11 20.77 -20.07 -1.13
CA GLY A 11 21.95 -19.59 -0.41
C GLY A 11 22.93 -18.79 -1.27
N ASP A 12 22.58 -18.47 -2.52
CA ASP A 12 23.46 -17.76 -3.47
C ASP A 12 23.84 -16.34 -3.00
N HIS A 13 23.10 -15.81 -2.02
CA HIS A 13 23.25 -14.46 -1.47
C HIS A 13 23.42 -14.42 0.06
N ASP A 14 23.81 -15.52 0.71
CA ASP A 14 23.91 -15.60 2.18
C ASP A 14 24.78 -14.47 2.78
N ASP A 15 25.91 -14.17 2.14
CA ASP A 15 26.83 -13.10 2.57
C ASP A 15 26.23 -11.69 2.43
N GLN A 16 25.15 -11.55 1.67
CA GLN A 16 24.53 -10.27 1.30
C GLN A 16 23.12 -10.09 1.88
N LEU A 17 22.58 -11.05 2.63
CA LEU A 17 21.19 -11.03 3.12
C LEU A 17 20.83 -9.75 3.88
N ASN A 18 21.74 -9.27 4.73
CA ASN A 18 21.53 -8.02 5.46
C ASN A 18 21.46 -6.81 4.53
N THR A 19 22.37 -6.73 3.55
CA THR A 19 22.39 -5.66 2.54
C THR A 19 21.12 -5.67 1.69
N ILE A 20 20.67 -6.86 1.26
CA ILE A 20 19.41 -7.01 0.51
C ILE A 20 18.23 -6.54 1.38
N THR A 21 18.19 -6.97 2.64
CA THR A 21 17.13 -6.58 3.58
C THR A 21 17.07 -5.05 3.75
N ASP A 22 18.22 -4.41 3.93
CA ASP A 22 18.30 -2.96 4.10
C ASP A 22 17.91 -2.20 2.83
N ALA A 23 18.32 -2.70 1.65
CA ALA A 23 17.94 -2.13 0.37
C ALA A 23 16.41 -2.21 0.15
N VAL A 24 15.80 -3.37 0.45
CA VAL A 24 14.35 -3.57 0.35
C VAL A 24 13.61 -2.63 1.30
N ARG A 25 14.02 -2.57 2.58
CA ARG A 25 13.42 -1.65 3.57
C ARG A 25 13.55 -0.20 3.15
N GLY A 26 14.71 0.21 2.67
CA GLY A 26 14.96 1.57 2.17
C GLY A 26 14.05 1.91 0.99
N ARG A 27 13.87 0.97 0.05
CA ARG A 27 13.00 1.14 -1.10
C ARG A 27 11.52 1.27 -0.68
N LEU A 28 11.05 0.40 0.21
CA LEU A 28 9.67 0.47 0.72
C LEU A 28 9.39 1.82 1.39
N LYS A 29 10.30 2.29 2.26
CA LYS A 29 10.17 3.61 2.92
C LYS A 29 10.16 4.78 1.93
N TYR A 30 10.97 4.69 0.87
CA TYR A 30 10.96 5.69 -0.18
C TYR A 30 9.61 5.73 -0.92
N LEU A 31 9.07 4.57 -1.29
CA LEU A 31 7.78 4.48 -1.97
C LEU A 31 6.64 5.01 -1.09
N GLU A 32 6.65 4.72 0.21
CA GLU A 32 5.70 5.31 1.17
C GLU A 32 5.79 6.84 1.17
N THR A 33 7.00 7.40 1.13
CA THR A 33 7.22 8.85 1.14
C THR A 33 6.73 9.51 -0.16
N VAL A 34 6.97 8.87 -1.31
CA VAL A 34 6.48 9.36 -2.60
C VAL A 34 4.96 9.36 -2.63
N THR A 35 4.36 8.23 -2.25
CA THR A 35 2.90 8.05 -2.16
C THR A 35 2.27 9.05 -1.20
N HIS A 36 2.92 9.35 -0.07
CA HIS A 36 2.48 10.39 0.86
C HIS A 36 2.43 11.77 0.21
N ARG A 37 3.44 12.14 -0.59
CA ARG A 37 3.49 13.46 -1.24
C ARG A 37 2.45 13.61 -2.34
N THR A 38 2.11 12.53 -3.03
CA THR A 38 1.19 12.57 -4.17
C THR A 38 -0.28 12.59 -3.73
N ILE A 39 -0.66 11.79 -2.73
CA ILE A 39 -2.07 11.69 -2.30
C ILE A 39 -2.55 13.00 -1.67
N GLN A 40 -3.65 13.55 -2.18
CA GLN A 40 -4.35 14.71 -1.63
C GLN A 40 -5.78 14.34 -1.20
N ILE A 41 -6.38 15.22 -0.39
CA ILE A 41 -7.81 15.11 -0.05
C ILE A 41 -8.61 15.38 -1.33
N GLY A 42 -9.59 14.52 -1.61
CA GLY A 42 -10.39 14.53 -2.83
C GLY A 42 -9.92 13.52 -3.89
N ASP A 43 -8.72 12.96 -3.77
CA ASP A 43 -8.22 11.97 -4.73
C ASP A 43 -9.02 10.67 -4.65
N THR A 44 -9.20 10.03 -5.81
CA THR A 44 -9.67 8.64 -5.88
C THR A 44 -8.47 7.70 -5.77
N VAL A 45 -8.54 6.79 -4.81
CA VAL A 45 -7.52 5.77 -4.57
C VAL A 45 -8.13 4.38 -4.70
N ARG A 46 -7.27 3.38 -4.89
CA ARG A 46 -7.61 1.96 -4.90
C ARG A 46 -6.80 1.22 -3.86
N PHE A 47 -7.40 0.23 -3.22
CA PHE A 47 -6.68 -0.68 -2.33
C PHE A 47 -5.85 -1.69 -3.13
N ASN A 48 -4.55 -1.80 -2.82
CA ASN A 48 -3.63 -2.71 -3.52
C ASN A 48 -3.69 -4.14 -2.93
N ASP A 49 -2.83 -5.03 -3.44
CA ASP A 49 -2.75 -6.45 -3.05
C ASP A 49 -2.32 -6.69 -1.59
N GLN A 50 -1.70 -5.69 -0.95
CA GLN A 50 -1.31 -5.70 0.46
C GLN A 50 -2.49 -5.43 1.39
N ALA A 51 -3.64 -4.98 0.87
CA ALA A 51 -4.81 -4.72 1.68
C ALA A 51 -5.29 -6.00 2.40
N SER A 52 -5.73 -5.80 3.64
CA SER A 52 -6.39 -6.81 4.45
C SER A 52 -7.56 -6.14 5.19
N PRO A 53 -8.79 -6.65 5.06
CA PRO A 53 -9.18 -7.93 4.44
C PRO A 53 -9.07 -8.01 2.90
N LYS A 54 -8.95 -9.22 2.35
CA LYS A 54 -8.74 -9.43 0.90
C LYS A 54 -9.88 -8.98 -0.01
N TYR A 55 -11.11 -8.90 0.51
CA TYR A 55 -12.23 -8.34 -0.26
C TYR A 55 -12.08 -6.83 -0.51
N MET A 56 -11.14 -6.15 0.16
CA MET A 56 -10.85 -4.74 -0.09
C MET A 56 -10.00 -4.53 -1.34
N VAL A 57 -9.21 -5.54 -1.74
CA VAL A 57 -8.27 -5.43 -2.86
C VAL A 57 -9.03 -5.04 -4.13
N GLY A 58 -8.60 -3.96 -4.77
CA GLY A 58 -9.21 -3.44 -5.99
C GLY A 58 -10.38 -2.47 -5.79
N LEU A 59 -10.92 -2.34 -4.56
CA LEU A 59 -12.00 -1.38 -4.29
C LEU A 59 -11.48 0.06 -4.38
N ARG A 60 -12.37 0.95 -4.83
CA ARG A 60 -12.11 2.39 -4.94
C ARG A 60 -12.68 3.14 -3.75
N ALA A 61 -11.99 4.20 -3.37
CA ALA A 61 -12.38 5.07 -2.27
C ALA A 61 -11.91 6.50 -2.53
N THR A 62 -12.57 7.47 -1.90
CA THR A 62 -12.17 8.88 -1.94
C THR A 62 -11.43 9.24 -0.67
N VAL A 63 -10.30 9.94 -0.79
CA VAL A 63 -9.55 10.44 0.36
C VAL A 63 -10.30 11.63 0.97
N VAL A 64 -10.74 11.49 2.22
CA VAL A 64 -11.47 12.53 2.97
C VAL A 64 -10.63 13.13 4.10
N GLY A 65 -9.56 12.45 4.51
CA GLY A 65 -8.63 12.93 5.53
C GLY A 65 -7.22 12.42 5.31
N LYS A 66 -6.23 13.16 5.80
CA LYS A 66 -4.82 12.82 5.64
C LYS A 66 -4.04 13.15 6.90
N SER A 67 -3.23 12.20 7.35
CA SER A 67 -2.27 12.34 8.44
C SER A 67 -0.85 12.02 7.96
N ARG A 68 0.12 11.95 8.89
CA ARG A 68 1.53 11.73 8.53
C ARG A 68 1.80 10.35 7.92
N THR A 69 1.09 9.31 8.33
CA THR A 69 1.34 7.92 7.88
C THR A 69 0.08 7.19 7.42
N LYS A 70 -1.08 7.83 7.58
CA LYS A 70 -2.39 7.23 7.29
C LYS A 70 -3.27 8.21 6.54
N VAL A 71 -4.24 7.68 5.83
CA VAL A 71 -5.33 8.44 5.24
C VAL A 71 -6.66 7.95 5.79
N ASP A 72 -7.64 8.84 5.78
CA ASP A 72 -9.03 8.48 5.97
C ASP A 72 -9.68 8.47 4.59
N VAL A 73 -10.28 7.35 4.23
CA VAL A 73 -10.95 7.16 2.93
C VAL A 73 -12.39 6.75 3.13
N GLU A 74 -13.27 7.23 2.25
CA GLU A 74 -14.66 6.78 2.19
C GLU A 74 -14.85 5.88 0.97
N LEU A 75 -15.38 4.67 1.21
CA LEU A 75 -15.76 3.77 0.13
C LEU A 75 -16.98 4.33 -0.61
N HIS A 76 -17.03 4.06 -1.91
CA HIS A 76 -18.18 4.41 -2.76
C HIS A 76 -19.39 3.49 -2.53
N GLU A 77 -19.17 2.33 -1.92
CA GLU A 77 -20.18 1.34 -1.60
C GLU A 77 -19.87 0.61 -0.28
N THR A 78 -20.89 0.11 0.41
CA THR A 78 -20.71 -0.70 1.62
C THR A 78 -20.14 -2.06 1.25
N VAL A 79 -18.98 -2.42 1.82
CA VAL A 79 -18.33 -3.71 1.57
C VAL A 79 -17.88 -4.38 2.86
N GLY A 80 -18.36 -5.61 3.07
CA GLY A 80 -18.05 -6.41 4.25
C GLY A 80 -18.50 -5.71 5.52
N ARG A 81 -17.54 -5.33 6.37
CA ARG A 81 -17.80 -4.63 7.64
C ARG A 81 -17.73 -3.10 7.55
N PHE A 82 -17.49 -2.56 6.35
CA PHE A 82 -17.25 -1.14 6.16
C PHE A 82 -18.41 -0.51 5.39
N ASP A 83 -19.06 0.47 6.00
CA ASP A 83 -20.18 1.18 5.41
C ASP A 83 -19.73 2.35 4.54
N SER A 84 -20.46 2.58 3.44
CA SER A 84 -20.31 3.79 2.64
C SER A 84 -20.60 5.04 3.49
N GLY A 85 -19.81 6.10 3.28
CA GLY A 85 -19.94 7.37 4.02
C GLY A 85 -19.42 7.35 5.46
N VAL A 86 -18.80 6.25 5.90
CA VAL A 86 -18.04 6.20 7.15
C VAL A 86 -16.54 6.15 6.82
N PRO A 87 -15.75 7.17 7.23
CA PRO A 87 -14.32 7.19 6.94
C PRO A 87 -13.58 5.99 7.55
N ILE A 88 -12.77 5.34 6.71
CA ILE A 88 -11.89 4.24 7.09
C ILE A 88 -10.47 4.78 7.20
N ASN A 89 -9.89 4.66 8.39
CA ASN A 89 -8.49 4.97 8.62
C ASN A 89 -7.60 3.83 8.11
N THR A 90 -6.78 4.09 7.09
CA THR A 90 -5.95 3.08 6.42
C THR A 90 -4.50 3.53 6.24
N PRO A 91 -3.50 2.62 6.33
CA PRO A 91 -2.12 2.94 5.96
C PRO A 91 -2.00 3.35 4.50
N MET A 92 -1.15 4.33 4.21
CA MET A 92 -0.88 4.75 2.83
C MET A 92 -0.25 3.64 1.98
N ALA A 93 0.48 2.71 2.61
CA ALA A 93 1.15 1.61 1.93
C ALA A 93 0.19 0.64 1.23
N ILE A 94 -1.08 0.58 1.66
CA ILE A 94 -2.06 -0.37 1.11
C ILE A 94 -3.03 0.27 0.11
N ILE A 95 -2.74 1.50 -0.32
CA ILE A 95 -3.53 2.24 -1.30
C ILE A 95 -2.64 2.84 -2.39
N GLU A 96 -3.21 3.04 -3.56
CA GLU A 96 -2.54 3.63 -4.72
C GLU A 96 -3.48 4.62 -5.40
N ILE A 97 -2.92 5.68 -5.98
CA ILE A 97 -3.69 6.65 -6.75
C ILE A 97 -4.15 5.98 -8.05
N VAL A 98 -5.42 6.19 -8.40
CA VAL A 98 -5.95 5.80 -9.70
C VAL A 98 -5.97 7.06 -10.55
N GLU A 99 -5.16 7.12 -11.60
CA GLU A 99 -5.35 8.12 -12.65
C GLU A 99 -6.64 7.76 -13.40
N GLU A 100 -7.56 8.72 -13.53
CA GLU A 100 -8.78 8.57 -14.36
C GLU A 100 -8.45 8.49 -15.85
#